data_AF-A0AAW2RM44-F1
#
_entry.id   AF-A0AAW2RM44-F1
#
_cell.length_a   1.000
_cell.length_b   1.000
_cell.length_c   1.000
_cell.angle_alpha   90.00
_cell.angle_beta   90.00
_cell.angle_gamma   90.00
#
_symmetry.space_group_name_H-M   'P 1'
#
loop_
_entity.id
_entity.type
_entity.pdbx_description
1 polymer ?
#
loop_
_entity_poly.entity_id
_entity_poly.type
_entity_poly.pdbx_seq_one_letter_code
_entity_poly.pdbx_strand_id
1 'polypeptide(L)' 'MGMMEQEAWRPQRGLPERSVNILRAWLFEHFLNPYPSDADKLLLARQTGLSRNQ' A
#
# COMPACT_ATOMS: atom_id res chain seq x y z
N MET A 1 16.92 -19.53 26.94
CA MET A 1 16.68 -18.16 26.44
C MET A 1 17.33 -18.04 25.07
N GLY A 2 16.58 -18.34 24.00
CA GLY A 2 17.06 -18.19 22.63
C GLY A 2 16.52 -16.88 22.08
N MET A 3 17.41 -15.90 21.91
CA MET A 3 17.08 -14.61 21.31
C MET A 3 16.64 -14.87 19.86
N MET A 4 15.36 -14.61 19.57
CA MET A 4 14.85 -14.54 18.21
C MET A 4 15.50 -13.32 17.56
N GLU A 5 16.67 -13.54 16.95
CA GLU A 5 17.21 -12.63 15.95
C GLU A 5 16.30 -12.75 14.72
N GLN A 6 15.17 -12.04 14.76
CA GLN A 6 14.31 -11.90 13.60
C GLN A 6 15.14 -11.24 12.51
N GLU A 7 15.37 -11.98 11.42
CA GLU A 7 16.08 -11.55 10.23
C GLU A 7 15.64 -10.15 9.76
N ALA A 8 16.39 -9.12 10.18
CA ALA A 8 16.23 -7.72 9.78
C ALA A 8 16.42 -7.47 8.27
N TRP A 9 16.76 -8.53 7.53
CA TRP A 9 17.07 -8.51 6.10
C TRP A 9 16.01 -9.19 5.24
N ARG A 10 14.92 -9.69 5.83
CA ARG A 10 13.76 -10.10 5.05
C ARG A 10 13.00 -8.82 4.68
N PRO A 11 12.93 -8.39 3.40
CA PRO A 11 12.03 -7.32 3.02
C PRO A 11 10.63 -7.75 3.45
N GLN A 12 10.03 -6.97 4.34
CA GLN A 12 8.69 -7.24 4.88
C GLN A 12 7.74 -7.24 3.69
N ARG A 13 7.38 -8.44 3.22
CA ARG A 13 6.97 -8.66 1.83
C ARG A 13 5.63 -7.98 1.53
N GLY A 14 5.65 -7.05 0.58
CA GLY A 14 4.50 -6.56 -0.17
C GLY A 14 3.48 -5.78 0.65
N LEU A 15 2.72 -4.93 -0.03
CA LEU A 15 1.49 -4.40 0.55
C LEU A 15 0.49 -5.56 0.73
N PRO A 16 -0.42 -5.49 1.73
CA PRO A 16 -1.50 -6.46 1.86
C PRO A 16 -2.27 -6.61 0.54
N GLU A 17 -2.67 -7.83 0.18
CA GLU A 17 -3.34 -8.11 -1.10
C GLU A 17 -4.58 -7.22 -1.31
N ARG A 18 -5.35 -7.00 -0.25
CA ARG A 18 -6.49 -6.08 -0.27
C ARG A 18 -6.08 -4.66 -0.66
N SER A 19 -5.01 -4.14 -0.07
CA SER A 19 -4.48 -2.81 -0.37
C SER A 19 -4.02 -2.73 -1.82
N VAL A 20 -3.34 -3.76 -2.32
CA VAL A 20 -2.92 -3.86 -3.73
C VAL A 20 -4.12 -3.87 -4.67
N ASN A 21 -5.17 -4.64 -4.37
CA ASN A 21 -6.36 -4.74 -5.21
C ASN A 21 -7.10 -3.39 -5.32
N ILE A 22 -7.21 -2.65 -4.21
CA ILE A 22 -7.82 -1.31 -4.19
C ILE A 22 -6.99 -0.33 -5.03
N LEU A 23 -5.66 -0.31 -4.83
CA LEU A 23 -4.77 0.59 -5.59
C LEU A 23 -4.79 0.27 -7.10
N ARG A 24 -4.80 -1.02 -7.45
CA ARG A 24 -4.91 -1.46 -8.85
C ARG A 24 -6.24 -1.06 -9.49
N ALA A 25 -7.36 -1.21 -8.77
CA ALA A 25 -8.67 -0.79 -9.27
C ALA A 25 -8.67 0.70 -9.61
N TRP A 26 -8.18 1.55 -8.70
CA TRP A 26 -8.07 3.00 -8.95
C TRP A 26 -7.16 3.32 -10.14
N LEU A 27 -6.01 2.64 -10.26
CA LEU A 27 -5.10 2.83 -11.41
C LEU A 27 -5.76 2.49 -12.75
N PHE A 28 -6.56 1.42 -12.80
CA PHE A 28 -7.29 1.06 -14.01
C PHE A 28 -8.38 2.08 -14.35
N GLU A 29 -9.07 2.63 -13.35
CA GLU A 29 -10.04 3.71 -13.55
C GLU A 29 -9.37 5.01 -14.06
N HIS A 30 -8.11 5.27 -13.68
CA HIS A 30 -7.36 6.49 -14.00
C HIS A 30 -6.20 6.27 -14.98
N PHE A 31 -6.29 5.25 -15.86
CA PHE A 31 -5.15 4.81 -16.68
C PHE A 31 -4.59 5.90 -17.62
N LEU A 32 -5.42 6.87 -18.05
CA LEU A 32 -5.00 7.99 -18.90
C LEU A 32 -4.20 9.05 -18.14
N ASN A 33 -4.44 9.21 -16.83
CA ASN A 33 -3.81 10.22 -15.99
C ASN A 33 -3.69 9.71 -14.54
N PRO A 34 -2.73 8.81 -14.24
CA PRO A 34 -2.66 8.08 -12.97
C PRO A 34 -2.02 8.92 -11.85
N TYR A 35 -2.47 10.17 -11.69
CA TYR A 35 -1.99 11.10 -10.67
C TYR A 35 -3.15 11.42 -9.72
N PRO A 36 -3.20 10.79 -8.54
CA PRO A 36 -4.31 10.98 -7.62
C PRO A 36 -4.36 12.42 -7.12
N SER A 37 -5.56 13.00 -7.10
CA SER A 37 -5.82 14.27 -6.41
C SER A 37 -5.63 14.09 -4.91
N ASP A 38 -5.60 15.18 -4.14
CA ASP A 38 -5.49 15.06 -2.68
C ASP A 38 -6.71 14.37 -2.04
N ALA A 39 -7.88 14.48 -2.68
CA ALA A 39 -9.07 13.73 -2.28
C ALA A 39 -8.89 12.22 -2.53
N ASP A 40 -8.37 11.84 -3.70
CA ASP A 40 -8.09 10.43 -4.04
C ASP A 40 -7.06 9.83 -3.09
N LYS A 41 -5.98 10.56 -2.78
CA LYS A 41 -4.97 10.12 -1.81
C LYS A 41 -5.59 9.83 -0.44
N LEU A 42 -6.47 10.71 0.05
CA LEU A 42 -7.15 10.52 1.33
C LEU A 42 -8.09 9.31 1.29
N LEU A 43 -8.84 9.16 0.21
CA LEU A 43 -9.74 8.02 0.00
C LEU A 43 -8.96 6.70 -0.04
N LEU A 44 -7.91 6.62 -0.86
CA LEU A 44 -7.07 5.43 -1.00
C LEU A 44 -6.37 5.07 0.31
N ALA A 45 -5.84 6.05 1.06
CA ALA A 45 -5.24 5.80 2.37
C ALA A 45 -6.26 5.20 3.36
N ARG A 46 -7.47 5.75 3.41
CA ARG A 46 -8.55 5.22 4.27
C ARG A 46 -8.98 3.80 3.89
N GLN A 47 -9.11 3.51 2.60
CA GLN A 47 -9.55 2.21 2.12
C GLN A 47 -8.48 1.12 2.25
N THR A 48 -7.22 1.47 1.98
CA THR A 48 -6.09 0.54 2.01
C THR A 48 -5.53 0.34 3.43
N GLY A 49 -5.84 1.26 4.35
CA GLY A 49 -5.27 1.30 5.70
C GLY A 49 -3.78 1.66 5.73
N LEU A 50 -3.21 2.10 4.61
CA LEU A 50 -1.80 2.40 4.48
C LEU A 50 -1.48 3.79 5.01
N SER A 51 -0.36 3.91 5.71
CA SER A 51 0.23 5.21 6.04
C SER A 51 0.93 5.80 4.81
N ARG A 52 1.17 7.12 4.82
CA ARG A 52 1.83 7.83 3.70
C ARG A 52 3.24 7.31 3.37
N ASN A 53 3.94 6.67 4.31
CA ASN A 53 5.34 6.25 4.18
C ASN A 53 5.52 4.72 4.31
N GLN A 54 4.49 3.94 3.98
CA GLN A 54 4.53 2.47 4.06
C GLN A 54 5.09 1.83 2.79
#